data_AF-A0A523DIZ4-F1
#
_entry.id   AF-A0A523DIZ4-F1
#
_cell.length_a   1.000
_cell.length_b   1.000
_cell.length_c   1.000
_cell.angle_alpha   90.00
_cell.angle_beta   90.00
_cell.angle_gamma   90.00
#
_symmetry.space_group_name_H-M   'P 1'
#
loop_
_entity.id
_entity.type
_entity.pdbx_description
1 polymer ?
#
loop_
_entity_poly.entity_id
_entity_poly.type
_entity_poly.pdbx_seq_one_letter_code
_entity_poly.pdbx_strand_id
1 'polypeptide(L)' 'MISVAALWMPILLSAVFVFVASSILHMVLPYHRSDFAKLPAEDEVRDALLTAGTFGWLWP' A
#
# COMPACT_ATOMS: atom_id res chain seq x y z
N MET A 1 -17.26 8.14 36.09
CA MET A 1 -17.07 8.04 34.63
C MET A 1 -15.65 7.54 34.38
N ILE A 2 -15.43 6.67 33.39
CA ILE A 2 -14.09 6.14 33.06
C ILE A 2 -13.43 7.11 32.07
N SER A 3 -12.18 7.47 32.31
CA SER A 3 -11.44 8.34 31.40
C SER A 3 -11.00 7.56 30.15
N VAL A 4 -11.00 8.21 28.99
CA VAL A 4 -10.46 7.62 27.76
C VAL A 4 -9.00 7.22 27.93
N ALA A 5 -8.24 7.98 28.74
CA ALA A 5 -6.87 7.66 29.09
C ALA A 5 -6.73 6.28 29.74
N ALA A 6 -7.72 5.80 30.51
CA ALA A 6 -7.67 4.46 31.10
C ALA A 6 -7.78 3.32 30.07
N LEU A 7 -8.24 3.62 28.85
CA LEU A 7 -8.46 2.64 27.78
C LEU A 7 -7.31 2.61 26.74
N TRP A 8 -6.21 3.31 26.99
CA TRP A 8 -5.14 3.46 25.99
C TRP A 8 -4.52 2.11 25.58
N MET A 9 -4.23 1.23 26.55
CA MET A 9 -3.70 -0.12 26.30
C MET A 9 -4.64 -0.96 25.42
N PRO A 10 -5.93 -1.14 25.79
CA PRO A 10 -6.84 -1.92 24.96
C PRO A 10 -7.10 -1.28 23.58
N ILE A 11 -7.08 0.05 23.45
CA ILE A 11 -7.22 0.74 22.15
C ILE A 11 -6.04 0.40 21.24
N LEU A 12 -4.81 0.59 21.72
CA LEU A 12 -3.61 0.31 20.92
C LEU A 12 -3.54 -1.16 20.53
N LEU A 13 -3.82 -2.05 21.48
CA LEU A 13 -3.81 -3.49 21.22
C LEU A 13 -4.83 -3.86 20.14
N SER A 14 -6.07 -3.38 20.28
CA SER A 14 -7.14 -3.64 19.29
C SER A 14 -6.80 -3.04 17.92
N ALA A 15 -6.24 -1.83 17.89
CA ALA A 15 -5.83 -1.18 16.65
C ALA A 15 -4.76 -1.99 15.91
N VAL A 16 -3.74 -2.49 16.62
CA VAL A 16 -2.70 -3.35 16.03
C VAL A 16 -3.32 -4.64 15.50
N PHE A 17 -4.19 -5.30 16.25
CA PHE A 17 -4.85 -6.53 15.79
C PHE A 17 -5.72 -6.32 14.56
N VAL A 18 -6.57 -5.29 14.55
CA VAL A 18 -7.44 -4.98 13.41
C VAL A 18 -6.60 -4.57 12.19
N PHE A 19 -5.53 -3.80 12.40
CA PHE A 19 -4.60 -3.43 11.33
C PHE A 19 -3.99 -4.67 10.69
N VAL A 20 -3.40 -5.57 11.48
CA VAL A 20 -2.78 -6.81 10.97
C VAL A 20 -3.80 -7.69 10.25
N ALA A 21 -4.97 -7.91 10.85
CA ALA A 21 -6.03 -8.70 10.24
C ALA A 21 -6.49 -8.09 8.91
N SER A 22 -6.68 -6.76 8.86
CA SER A 22 -7.04 -6.03 7.65
C SER A 22 -5.93 -6.12 6.59
N SER A 23 -4.66 -5.96 6.97
CA SER A 23 -3.51 -6.10 6.05
C SER A 23 -3.45 -7.49 5.44
N ILE A 24 -3.63 -8.54 6.24
CA ILE A 24 -3.67 -9.92 5.75
C ILE A 24 -4.83 -10.10 4.78
N LEU A 25 -6.05 -9.70 5.15
CA LEU A 25 -7.21 -9.83 4.29
C LEU A 25 -7.03 -9.06 2.97
N HIS A 26 -6.49 -7.84 3.03
CA HIS A 26 -6.26 -7.01 1.84
C HIS A 26 -5.23 -7.60 0.88
N MET A 27 -4.20 -8.29 1.40
CA MET A 27 -3.17 -8.94 0.57
C MET A 27 -3.60 -10.33 0.06
N VAL A 28 -4.36 -11.09 0.87
CA VAL A 28 -4.75 -12.47 0.55
C VAL A 28 -5.98 -12.52 -0.35
N LEU A 29 -6.93 -11.59 -0.17
CA LEU A 29 -8.12 -11.56 -1.01
C LEU A 29 -7.75 -11.12 -2.43
N PRO A 30 -8.27 -11.79 -3.48
CA PRO A 30 -7.84 -11.56 -4.85
C PRO A 30 -8.40 -10.27 -5.48
N TYR A 31 -8.85 -9.30 -4.70
CA TYR A 31 -9.49 -8.07 -5.17
C TYR A 31 -8.57 -7.21 -6.06
N HIS A 32 -7.26 -7.30 -5.84
CA HIS A 32 -6.24 -6.53 -6.58
C HIS A 32 -5.56 -7.34 -7.69
N ARG A 33 -6.06 -8.53 -8.04
CA ARG A 33 -5.39 -9.38 -9.03
C ARG A 33 -5.28 -8.72 -10.41
N SER A 34 -6.26 -7.88 -10.77
CA SER A 34 -6.23 -7.06 -11.99
C SER A 34 -5.19 -5.95 -11.96
N ASP A 35 -4.83 -5.47 -10.77
CA ASP A 35 -3.95 -4.30 -10.60
C ASP A 35 -2.49 -4.64 -10.91
N PHE A 36 -2.16 -5.94 -10.89
CA PHE A 36 -0.86 -6.48 -11.29
C PHE A 36 -0.82 -6.93 -12.75
N ALA A 37 -1.89 -6.71 -13.52
CA ALA A 37 -1.88 -7.01 -14.94
C ALA A 37 -0.97 -6.03 -15.67
N LYS A 38 -0.12 -6.54 -16.57
CA LYS A 38 0.72 -5.70 -17.43
C LYS A 38 -0.18 -4.76 -18.24
N LEU A 39 0.13 -3.47 -18.21
CA LEU A 39 -0.63 -2.47 -18.96
C LEU A 39 -0.21 -2.47 -20.43
N PRO A 40 -1.13 -2.10 -21.35
CA PRO A 40 -0.74 -1.83 -22.74
C PRO A 40 0.35 -0.75 -22.79
N ALA A 41 1.42 -1.01 -23.54
CA ALA A 41 2.55 -0.08 -23.71
C ALA A 41 3.26 0.35 -22.41
N GLU A 42 3.20 -0.46 -21.34
CA GLU A 42 3.87 -0.17 -20.06
C GLU A 42 5.37 0.14 -20.21
N ASP A 43 6.07 -0.64 -21.05
CA ASP A 43 7.50 -0.46 -21.32
C ASP A 43 7.76 0.85 -22.10
N GLU A 44 6.94 1.17 -23.11
CA GLU A 44 7.08 2.39 -23.90
C GLU A 44 6.82 3.64 -23.06
N VAL A 45 5.81 3.60 -22.17
CA VAL A 45 5.52 4.69 -21.23
C VAL A 45 6.65 4.84 -20.23
N ARG A 46 7.19 3.74 -19.70
CA ARG A 46 8.35 3.77 -18.80
C ARG A 46 9.55 4.41 -19.49
N ASP A 47 9.88 3.98 -20.70
CA ASP A 47 11.00 4.52 -21.48
C ASP A 47 10.80 6.00 -21.84
N ALA A 48 9.58 6.39 -22.18
CA ALA A 48 9.22 7.78 -22.43
C ALA A 48 9.36 8.65 -21.18
N LEU A 49 8.96 8.16 -19.99
CA LEU A 49 9.13 8.86 -18.72
C LEU A 49 10.61 9.02 -18.35
N LEU A 50 11.42 7.97 -18.53
CA LEU A 50 12.87 8.03 -18.33
C LEU A 50 13.51 9.08 -19.26
N THR A 51 13.14 9.05 -20.54
CA THR A 51 13.67 9.95 -21.58
C THR A 51 13.20 11.40 -21.38
N ALA A 52 11.99 11.61 -20.88
CA ALA A 52 11.46 12.94 -20.55
C ALA A 52 12.16 13.61 -19.36
N GLY A 53 13.16 12.96 -18.76
CA GLY A 53 14.00 13.53 -17.71
C GLY A 53 13.32 13.64 -16.34
N THR A 54 12.12 13.07 -16.17
CA THR A 54 11.42 13.05 -14.88
C THR A 54 12.12 12.16 -13.86
N PHE A 55 12.93 11.19 -14.33
CA PHE A 55 13.67 10.24 -13.50
C PHE A 55 15.15 10.08 -13.90
N GLY A 56 15.74 11.03 -14.64
CA GLY A 56 17.12 10.93 -15.16
C GLY A 56 18.22 10.81 -14.11
N TRP A 57 17.90 10.96 -12.83
CA TRP A 57 18.80 10.83 -11.68
C TRP A 57 18.57 9.59 -10.82
N LEU A 58 17.51 8.81 -11.08
CA LEU A 58 17.04 7.73 -10.20
C LEU A 58 17.39 6.31 -10.69
N TRP A 59 18.04 6.16 -11.85
CA TRP A 59 18.36 4.85 -12.43
C TRP A 59 19.58 4.89 -13.38
N PRO A 60 20.49 3.87 -13.36
CA PRO A 60 21.42 3.59 -14.46
C PRO A 60 20.80 2.73 -15.58
#